data_AF-Q8N9Z4-F1
#
_entry.id   AF-Q8N9Z4-F1
#
_cell.length_a   1.000
_cell.length_b   1.000
_cell.length_c   1.000
_cell.angle_alpha   90.00
_cell.angle_beta   90.00
_cell.angle_gamma   90.00
#
_symmetry.space_group_name_H-M   'P 1'
#
loop_
_entity.id
_entity.type
_entity.pdbx_description
1 polymer ?
#
loop_
_entity_poly.entity_id
_entity_poly.type
_entity_poly.pdbx_seq_one_letter_code
_entity_poly.pdbx_strand_id
1 'polypeptide(L)'
;MGHPHQESSLFFTASGNLPLLLSLLSLMQLRNVSEQELDSVAMKLLHQVSKLCGKCSPTDVDILQPSFNFLYWSLHQTTPSSQKRAAAVLLSSTGLMELLEKMLALTLAKADSPRTALLCSAWLLTASFSAQQHKGSLQVHQTLSVEMDQVLKALSFPKKKAALLSAAILCFLRTALRQSFSSALVALVPSGAQPLPATKDTVLAPLRMSQVRSLVIGLQNLLVQKDPLLSQACVGCLEALLDYLDARSPDIGRNSPHYLMFP
;
A
#
# COMPACT_ATOMS: atom_id res chain seq x y z
N MET A 1 -32.42 30.52 -11.12
CA MET A 1 -31.06 30.38 -10.59
C MET A 1 -31.16 29.54 -9.31
N GLY A 2 -31.02 28.22 -9.43
CA GLY A 2 -31.23 27.28 -8.33
C GLY A 2 -29.94 27.06 -7.54
N HIS A 3 -30.02 27.20 -6.22
CA HIS A 3 -28.91 26.99 -5.28
C HIS A 3 -28.43 25.53 -5.26
N PRO A 4 -27.13 25.24 -5.46
CA PRO A 4 -26.58 23.88 -5.40
C PRO A 4 -26.15 23.43 -3.99
N HIS A 5 -26.49 24.17 -2.93
CA HIS A 5 -25.94 23.93 -1.59
C HIS A 5 -26.80 23.03 -0.68
N GLN A 6 -27.95 22.53 -1.15
CA GLN A 6 -28.90 21.81 -0.30
C GLN A 6 -28.87 20.28 -0.47
N GLU A 7 -28.30 19.76 -1.56
CA GLU A 7 -28.21 18.29 -1.78
C GLU A 7 -27.07 17.64 -0.99
N SER A 8 -25.98 18.37 -0.73
CA SER A 8 -24.81 17.86 0.00
C SER A 8 -25.09 17.61 1.49
N SER A 9 -25.99 18.39 2.10
CA SER A 9 -26.34 18.26 3.53
C SER A 9 -27.39 17.18 3.80
N LEU A 10 -28.24 16.86 2.83
CA LEU A 10 -29.25 15.80 2.94
C LEU A 10 -28.68 14.38 2.74
N PHE A 11 -27.55 14.22 2.05
CA PHE A 11 -26.86 12.92 1.97
C PHE A 11 -26.23 12.49 3.30
N PHE A 12 -25.83 13.45 4.14
CA PHE A 12 -25.15 13.16 5.40
C PHE A 12 -26.12 12.84 6.55
N THR A 13 -27.36 13.31 6.51
CA THR A 13 -28.34 13.00 7.57
C THR A 13 -28.97 11.61 7.43
N ALA A 14 -28.90 10.99 6.25
CA ALA A 14 -29.19 9.56 6.04
C ALA A 14 -28.00 8.62 6.37
N SER A 15 -26.85 9.17 6.78
CA SER A 15 -25.55 8.48 6.78
C SER A 15 -25.16 7.75 8.08
N GLY A 16 -25.91 7.89 9.17
CA GLY A 16 -25.53 7.30 10.47
C GLY A 16 -25.39 5.76 10.45
N ASN A 17 -26.16 5.09 9.60
CA ASN A 17 -26.14 3.62 9.48
C ASN A 17 -25.12 3.09 8.47
N LEU A 18 -24.56 3.96 7.63
CA LEU A 18 -23.68 3.55 6.55
C LEU A 18 -22.34 2.98 7.06
N PRO A 19 -21.64 3.60 8.04
CA PRO A 19 -20.48 3.00 8.68
C PRO A 19 -20.76 1.61 9.27
N LEU A 20 -21.94 1.44 9.90
CA LEU A 20 -22.35 0.17 10.49
C LEU A 20 -22.57 -0.90 9.43
N LEU A 21 -23.27 -0.58 8.35
CA LEU A 21 -23.48 -1.48 7.22
C LEU A 21 -22.15 -1.91 6.58
N LEU A 22 -21.25 -0.95 6.32
CA LEU A 22 -19.94 -1.23 5.74
C LEU A 22 -19.09 -2.09 6.68
N SER A 23 -19.16 -1.84 7.98
CA SER A 23 -18.48 -2.64 8.99
C SER A 23 -19.02 -4.07 8.99
N LEU A 24 -20.33 -4.26 8.98
CA LEU A 24 -20.96 -5.58 8.90
C LEU A 24 -20.56 -6.32 7.61
N LEU A 25 -20.59 -5.64 6.46
CA LEU A 25 -20.15 -6.21 5.18
C LEU A 25 -18.69 -6.67 5.25
N SER A 26 -17.80 -5.84 5.80
CA SER A 26 -16.37 -6.19 5.96
C SER A 26 -16.16 -7.40 6.89
N LEU A 27 -16.96 -7.51 7.97
CA LEU A 27 -16.90 -8.62 8.92
C LEU A 27 -17.50 -9.91 8.35
N MET A 28 -18.57 -9.80 7.57
CA MET A 28 -19.18 -10.94 6.87
C MET A 28 -18.22 -11.54 5.85
N GLN A 29 -17.51 -10.70 5.09
CA GLN A 29 -16.44 -11.15 4.21
C GLN A 29 -15.33 -11.84 5.01
N LEU A 30 -14.80 -11.19 6.06
CA LEU A 30 -13.74 -11.77 6.90
C LEU A 30 -14.06 -13.18 7.41
N ARG A 31 -15.32 -13.46 7.79
CA ARG A 31 -15.76 -14.77 8.30
C ARG A 31 -16.05 -15.80 7.20
N ASN A 32 -16.09 -15.38 5.94
CA ASN A 32 -16.28 -16.30 4.83
C ASN A 32 -14.96 -17.02 4.55
N VAL A 33 -14.96 -18.35 4.73
CA VAL A 33 -13.74 -19.18 4.66
C VAL A 33 -13.42 -19.61 3.22
N SER A 34 -14.40 -19.55 2.31
CA SER A 34 -14.25 -19.98 0.92
C SER A 34 -14.09 -18.80 -0.04
N GLU A 35 -13.19 -18.94 -1.02
CA GLU A 35 -13.14 -18.03 -2.18
C GLU A 35 -14.50 -18.01 -2.89
N GLN A 36 -15.02 -16.80 -3.12
CA GLN A 36 -16.33 -16.64 -3.74
C GLN A 36 -16.21 -15.98 -5.11
N GLU A 37 -16.99 -16.45 -6.09
CA GLU A 37 -17.11 -15.75 -7.36
C GLU A 37 -17.92 -14.47 -7.15
N LEU A 38 -17.41 -13.36 -7.69
CA LEU A 38 -18.04 -12.06 -7.51
C LEU A 38 -19.17 -11.90 -8.52
N ASP A 39 -20.40 -12.06 -8.04
CA ASP A 39 -21.60 -11.91 -8.86
C ASP A 39 -21.82 -10.45 -9.31
N SER A 40 -22.85 -10.25 -10.13
CA SER A 40 -23.16 -8.91 -10.66
C SER A 40 -23.57 -7.89 -9.59
N VAL A 41 -24.11 -8.34 -8.46
CA VAL A 41 -24.57 -7.49 -7.35
C VAL A 41 -23.37 -7.06 -6.51
N ALA A 42 -22.50 -7.99 -6.17
CA ALA A 42 -21.26 -7.76 -5.46
C ALA A 42 -20.31 -6.86 -6.25
N MET A 43 -20.25 -7.01 -7.58
CA MET A 43 -19.51 -6.08 -8.45
C MET A 43 -20.08 -4.66 -8.45
N LYS A 44 -21.41 -4.51 -8.46
CA LYS A 44 -22.06 -3.19 -8.32
C LYS A 44 -21.78 -2.59 -6.96
N LEU A 45 -21.84 -3.37 -5.89
CA LEU A 45 -21.52 -2.92 -4.53
C LEU A 45 -20.07 -2.44 -4.44
N LEU A 46 -19.12 -3.21 -4.99
CA LEU A 46 -17.71 -2.83 -5.07
C LEU A 46 -17.51 -1.48 -5.74
N HIS A 47 -18.16 -1.27 -6.88
CA HIS A 47 -18.12 0.01 -7.59
C HIS A 47 -18.72 1.16 -6.77
N GLN A 48 -19.84 0.95 -6.07
CA GLN A 48 -20.44 1.98 -5.21
C GLN A 48 -19.56 2.33 -4.02
N VAL A 49 -18.95 1.35 -3.35
CA VAL A 49 -18.02 1.61 -2.24
C VAL A 49 -16.78 2.36 -2.73
N SER A 50 -16.24 2.01 -3.89
CA SER A 50 -15.15 2.76 -4.53
C SER A 50 -15.54 4.21 -4.83
N LYS A 51 -16.74 4.43 -5.37
CA LYS A 51 -17.27 5.76 -5.69
C LYS A 51 -17.53 6.59 -4.44
N LEU A 52 -18.00 5.95 -3.36
CA LEU A 52 -18.17 6.58 -2.05
C LEU A 52 -16.81 7.04 -1.51
N CYS A 53 -15.79 6.19 -1.52
CA CYS A 53 -14.44 6.55 -1.09
C CYS A 53 -13.91 7.75 -1.87
N GLY A 54 -14.13 7.81 -3.19
CA GLY A 54 -13.69 8.94 -4.01
C GLY A 54 -14.35 10.28 -3.69
N LYS A 55 -15.42 10.31 -2.89
CA LYS A 55 -16.07 11.54 -2.39
C LYS A 55 -15.66 11.91 -0.97
N CYS A 56 -15.00 11.00 -0.26
CA CYS A 56 -14.58 11.20 1.12
C CYS A 56 -13.29 12.02 1.19
N SER A 57 -13.12 12.66 2.34
CA SER A 57 -11.89 13.32 2.77
C SER A 57 -11.06 12.37 3.66
N PRO A 58 -9.74 12.57 3.77
CA PRO A 58 -8.87 11.84 4.71
C PRO A 58 -9.29 11.91 6.19
N THR A 59 -10.24 12.79 6.54
CA THR A 59 -10.79 12.94 7.89
C THR A 59 -12.02 12.07 8.15
N ASP A 60 -12.64 11.49 7.12
CA ASP A 60 -13.86 10.67 7.22
C ASP A 60 -13.55 9.22 7.65
N VAL A 61 -12.84 9.07 8.77
CA VAL A 61 -12.29 7.79 9.25
C VAL A 61 -13.37 6.72 9.43
N ASP A 62 -14.54 7.11 9.94
CA ASP A 62 -15.65 6.19 10.24
C ASP A 62 -16.21 5.50 8.99
N ILE A 63 -16.16 6.18 7.84
CA ILE A 63 -16.61 5.62 6.55
C ILE A 63 -15.45 4.92 5.86
N LEU A 64 -14.27 5.54 5.85
CA LEU A 64 -13.12 5.06 5.08
C LEU A 64 -12.54 3.77 5.66
N GLN A 65 -12.51 3.61 6.99
CA GLN A 65 -11.94 2.43 7.62
C GLN A 65 -12.67 1.14 7.21
N PRO A 66 -14.00 1.01 7.37
CA PRO A 66 -14.71 -0.19 6.94
C PRO A 66 -14.75 -0.31 5.42
N SER A 67 -14.80 0.80 4.67
CA SER A 67 -14.74 0.78 3.20
C SER A 67 -13.43 0.18 2.70
N PHE A 68 -12.29 0.63 3.22
CA PHE A 68 -10.98 0.11 2.80
C PHE A 68 -10.81 -1.36 3.15
N ASN A 69 -11.29 -1.78 4.33
CA ASN A 69 -11.29 -3.18 4.71
C ASN A 69 -12.16 -4.03 3.80
N PHE A 70 -13.36 -3.57 3.45
CA PHE A 70 -14.24 -4.25 2.47
C PHE A 70 -13.58 -4.37 1.10
N LEU A 71 -12.96 -3.29 0.59
CA LEU A 71 -12.24 -3.31 -0.68
C LEU A 71 -11.06 -4.31 -0.64
N TYR A 72 -10.32 -4.33 0.47
CA TYR A 72 -9.20 -5.24 0.66
C TYR A 72 -9.67 -6.70 0.65
N TRP A 73 -10.68 -7.04 1.44
CA TRP A 73 -11.21 -8.41 1.48
C TRP A 73 -11.82 -8.84 0.15
N SER A 74 -12.49 -7.94 -0.55
CA SER A 74 -13.03 -8.21 -1.90
C SER A 74 -11.96 -8.60 -2.92
N LEU A 75 -10.71 -8.15 -2.74
CA LEU A 75 -9.59 -8.58 -3.57
C LEU A 75 -8.99 -9.92 -3.13
N HIS A 76 -8.99 -10.24 -1.84
CA HIS A 76 -8.27 -11.39 -1.29
C HIS A 76 -9.13 -12.64 -1.07
N GLN A 77 -10.45 -12.52 -1.04
CA GLN A 77 -11.39 -13.65 -0.84
C GLN A 77 -12.20 -13.99 -2.09
N THR A 78 -11.73 -13.58 -3.26
CA THR A 78 -12.41 -13.87 -4.52
C THR A 78 -11.57 -14.77 -5.41
N THR A 79 -12.25 -15.52 -6.28
CA THR A 79 -11.58 -16.38 -7.26
C THR A 79 -10.63 -15.56 -8.15
N PRO A 80 -9.55 -16.13 -8.71
CA PRO A 80 -8.59 -15.38 -9.53
C PRO A 80 -9.21 -14.60 -10.70
N SER A 81 -10.26 -15.14 -11.33
CA SER A 81 -11.00 -14.46 -12.40
C SER A 81 -11.77 -13.23 -11.89
N SER A 82 -12.41 -13.36 -10.73
CA SER A 82 -13.14 -12.28 -10.05
C SER A 82 -12.19 -11.21 -9.53
N GLN A 83 -11.05 -11.62 -8.97
CA GLN A 83 -10.01 -10.73 -8.45
C GLN A 83 -9.50 -9.77 -9.53
N LYS A 84 -9.21 -10.28 -10.74
CA LYS A 84 -8.77 -9.44 -11.87
C LYS A 84 -9.83 -8.41 -12.26
N ARG A 85 -11.11 -8.81 -12.31
CA ARG A 85 -12.23 -7.91 -12.65
C ARG A 85 -12.46 -6.87 -11.56
N ALA A 86 -12.44 -7.28 -10.29
CA ALA A 86 -12.56 -6.39 -9.14
C ALA A 86 -11.45 -5.34 -9.12
N ALA A 87 -10.19 -5.77 -9.32
CA ALA A 87 -9.05 -4.88 -9.42
C ALA A 87 -9.20 -3.87 -10.58
N ALA A 88 -9.65 -4.32 -11.76
CA ALA A 88 -9.87 -3.41 -12.90
C ALA A 88 -10.92 -2.33 -12.60
N VAL A 89 -12.04 -2.70 -11.95
CA VAL A 89 -13.07 -1.75 -11.53
C VAL A 89 -12.49 -0.73 -10.54
N LEU A 90 -11.72 -1.18 -9.55
CA LEU A 90 -11.16 -0.29 -8.53
C LEU A 90 -10.06 0.63 -9.09
N LEU A 91 -9.17 0.11 -9.94
CA LEU A 91 -8.10 0.87 -10.61
C LEU A 91 -8.62 1.93 -11.59
N SER A 92 -9.86 1.78 -12.08
CA SER A 92 -10.53 2.79 -12.92
C SER A 92 -11.05 4.00 -12.11
N SER A 93 -11.12 3.91 -10.79
CA SER A 93 -11.65 4.97 -9.94
C SER A 93 -10.58 6.02 -9.61
N THR A 94 -10.54 7.11 -10.37
CA THR A 94 -9.60 8.23 -10.14
C THR A 94 -9.74 8.82 -8.73
N GLY A 95 -10.95 9.05 -8.26
CA GLY A 95 -11.20 9.59 -6.91
C GLY A 95 -10.68 8.68 -5.79
N LEU A 96 -10.76 7.35 -5.94
CA LEU A 96 -10.17 6.41 -4.97
C LEU A 96 -8.64 6.50 -4.98
N MET A 97 -8.03 6.59 -6.17
CA MET A 97 -6.57 6.71 -6.31
C MET A 97 -6.06 8.02 -5.70
N GLU A 98 -6.71 9.15 -5.99
CA GLU A 98 -6.36 10.45 -5.40
C GLU A 98 -6.50 10.45 -3.88
N LEU A 99 -7.56 9.82 -3.35
CA LEU A 99 -7.71 9.66 -1.91
C LEU A 99 -6.56 8.83 -1.33
N LEU A 100 -6.21 7.70 -1.95
CA LEU A 100 -5.11 6.86 -1.49
C LEU A 100 -3.79 7.63 -1.49
N GLU A 101 -3.48 8.37 -2.55
CA GLU A 101 -2.26 9.20 -2.61
C GLU A 101 -2.19 10.20 -1.44
N LYS A 102 -3.29 10.93 -1.19
CA LYS A 102 -3.39 11.85 -0.04
C LYS A 102 -3.20 11.13 1.29
N MET A 103 -3.77 9.93 1.43
CA MET A 103 -3.63 9.12 2.64
C MET A 103 -2.20 8.65 2.87
N LEU A 104 -1.51 8.18 1.81
CA LEU A 104 -0.11 7.75 1.91
C LEU A 104 0.81 8.90 2.32
N ALA A 105 0.60 10.11 1.77
CA ALA A 105 1.34 11.32 2.15
C ALA A 105 1.14 11.70 3.63
N LEU A 106 0.00 11.38 4.24
CA LEU A 106 -0.28 11.67 5.66
C LEU A 106 0.45 10.75 6.65
N THR A 107 1.08 9.66 6.18
CA THR A 107 1.77 8.67 7.02
C THR A 107 2.82 9.31 7.94
N LEU A 108 3.41 10.43 7.52
CA LEU A 108 4.45 11.14 8.28
C LEU A 108 3.93 12.32 9.12
N ALA A 109 2.72 12.84 8.81
CA ALA A 109 2.29 14.17 9.26
C ALA A 109 1.74 14.20 10.69
N LYS A 110 1.24 13.08 11.24
CA LYS A 110 0.83 12.94 12.66
C LYS A 110 0.33 11.51 12.90
N ALA A 111 1.19 10.65 13.44
CA ALA A 111 0.79 9.33 13.90
C ALA A 111 0.27 9.40 15.35
N ASP A 112 -0.89 10.05 15.54
CA ASP A 112 -1.67 9.97 16.78
C ASP A 112 -3.04 9.31 16.48
N SER A 113 -3.43 8.34 17.32
CA SER A 113 -4.49 7.35 17.09
C SER A 113 -5.89 7.98 17.10
N PRO A 114 -6.64 7.93 15.98
CA PRO A 114 -7.24 6.72 15.39
C PRO A 114 -6.87 6.48 13.91
N ARG A 115 -6.08 7.37 13.30
CA ARG A 115 -5.76 7.32 11.86
C ARG A 115 -4.81 6.19 11.48
N THR A 116 -4.08 5.61 12.45
CA THR A 116 -3.11 4.53 12.20
C THR A 116 -3.73 3.33 11.53
N ALA A 117 -4.90 2.85 11.99
CA ALA A 117 -5.57 1.70 11.38
C ALA A 117 -5.98 1.99 9.92
N LEU A 118 -6.46 3.21 9.67
CA LEU A 118 -6.89 3.61 8.33
C LEU A 118 -5.70 3.71 7.38
N LEU A 119 -4.57 4.25 7.86
CA LEU A 119 -3.31 4.26 7.11
C LEU A 119 -2.82 2.84 6.84
N CYS A 120 -2.96 1.91 7.79
CA CYS A 120 -2.62 0.50 7.55
C CYS A 120 -3.45 -0.06 6.39
N SER A 121 -4.76 0.14 6.41
CA SER A 121 -5.65 -0.33 5.34
C SER A 121 -5.32 0.34 3.99
N ALA A 122 -4.97 1.63 3.99
CA ALA A 122 -4.52 2.34 2.79
C ALA A 122 -3.25 1.72 2.20
N TRP A 123 -2.20 1.50 3.01
CA TRP A 123 -0.95 0.87 2.57
C TRP A 123 -1.16 -0.56 2.05
N LEU A 124 -1.98 -1.36 2.74
CA LEU A 124 -2.31 -2.73 2.31
C LEU A 124 -3.11 -2.75 1.01
N LEU A 125 -4.04 -1.81 0.83
CA LEU A 125 -4.78 -1.66 -0.43
C LEU A 125 -3.86 -1.25 -1.57
N THR A 126 -3.00 -0.25 -1.37
CA THR A 126 -2.04 0.18 -2.40
C THR A 126 -1.11 -0.97 -2.80
N ALA A 127 -0.60 -1.74 -1.83
CA ALA A 127 0.19 -2.94 -2.11
C ALA A 127 -0.62 -3.97 -2.92
N SER A 128 -1.87 -4.23 -2.53
CA SER A 128 -2.74 -5.18 -3.21
C SER A 128 -3.07 -4.74 -4.64
N PHE A 129 -3.40 -3.47 -4.85
CA PHE A 129 -3.63 -2.90 -6.17
C PHE A 129 -2.37 -2.97 -7.04
N SER A 130 -1.20 -2.65 -6.51
CA SER A 130 0.06 -2.78 -7.27
C SER A 130 0.32 -4.24 -7.66
N ALA A 131 0.10 -5.19 -6.76
CA ALA A 131 0.24 -6.62 -7.03
C ALA A 131 -0.70 -7.09 -8.14
N GLN A 132 -1.98 -6.72 -8.07
CA GLN A 132 -2.99 -7.09 -9.06
C GLN A 132 -2.77 -6.40 -10.42
N GLN A 133 -2.36 -5.13 -10.40
CA GLN A 133 -2.02 -4.38 -11.59
C GLN A 133 -0.89 -5.06 -12.36
N HIS A 134 0.20 -5.41 -11.68
CA HIS A 134 1.35 -6.07 -12.28
C HIS A 134 1.01 -7.49 -12.77
N LYS A 135 0.33 -8.29 -11.95
CA LYS A 135 -0.05 -9.68 -12.31
C LYS A 135 -1.03 -9.72 -13.48
N GLY A 136 -1.97 -8.78 -13.54
CA GLY A 136 -3.01 -8.72 -14.55
C GLY A 136 -2.69 -7.84 -15.76
N SER A 137 -1.54 -7.15 -15.75
CA SER A 137 -1.16 -6.07 -16.69
C SER A 137 -2.31 -5.08 -16.91
N LEU A 138 -2.96 -4.68 -15.81
CA LEU A 138 -4.14 -3.83 -15.86
C LEU A 138 -3.74 -2.38 -16.18
N GLN A 139 -4.59 -1.70 -16.96
CA GLN A 139 -4.45 -0.26 -17.19
C GLN A 139 -4.79 0.52 -15.93
N VAL A 140 -4.05 1.60 -15.71
CA VAL A 140 -4.22 2.50 -14.57
C VAL A 140 -4.52 3.89 -15.11
N HIS A 141 -5.53 4.54 -14.55
CA HIS A 141 -5.92 5.90 -14.95
C HIS A 141 -5.16 6.98 -14.18
N GLN A 142 -4.70 6.68 -12.96
CA GLN A 142 -4.01 7.60 -12.07
C GLN A 142 -2.81 6.89 -11.43
N THR A 143 -1.61 7.46 -11.59
CA THR A 143 -0.41 6.97 -10.90
C THR A 143 -0.31 7.61 -9.51
N LEU A 144 -0.02 6.80 -8.50
CA LEU A 144 0.21 7.21 -7.12
C LEU A 144 1.69 7.57 -6.95
N SER A 145 1.96 8.78 -6.47
CA SER A 145 3.31 9.23 -6.14
C SER A 145 3.65 8.86 -4.71
N VAL A 146 4.73 8.12 -4.51
CA VAL A 146 5.22 7.75 -3.17
C VAL A 146 6.67 8.18 -3.00
N GLU A 147 6.92 8.98 -1.97
CA GLU A 147 8.28 9.39 -1.61
C GLU A 147 9.00 8.31 -0.79
N MET A 148 10.02 7.70 -1.37
CA MET A 148 10.77 6.61 -0.72
C MET A 148 11.40 7.06 0.61
N ASP A 149 11.94 8.27 0.68
CA ASP A 149 12.59 8.76 1.90
C ASP A 149 11.60 8.91 3.07
N GLN A 150 10.33 9.24 2.77
CA GLN A 150 9.27 9.27 3.79
C GLN A 150 8.92 7.85 4.28
N VAL A 151 8.85 6.89 3.36
CA VAL A 151 8.61 5.48 3.68
C VAL A 151 9.72 4.94 4.59
N LEU A 152 10.98 5.21 4.26
CA LEU A 152 12.12 4.78 5.08
C LEU A 152 12.11 5.46 6.45
N LYS A 153 11.82 6.76 6.52
CA LYS A 153 11.73 7.48 7.79
C LYS A 153 10.65 6.92 8.72
N ALA A 154 9.52 6.48 8.17
CA ALA A 154 8.45 5.83 8.93
C ALA A 154 8.89 4.48 9.53
N LEU A 155 9.85 3.78 8.91
CA LEU A 155 10.40 2.51 9.37
C LEU A 155 11.60 2.68 10.33
N SER A 156 12.33 3.79 10.26
CA SER A 156 13.53 4.02 11.08
C SER A 156 13.22 4.30 12.57
N PHE A 157 12.05 4.85 12.89
CA PHE A 157 11.66 5.17 14.28
C PHE A 157 10.28 4.61 14.65
N PRO A 158 10.09 3.28 14.66
CA PRO A 158 8.80 2.70 14.98
C PRO A 158 8.50 2.94 16.46
N LYS A 159 7.49 3.78 16.76
CA LYS A 159 6.88 3.77 18.10
C LYS A 159 6.24 2.39 18.30
N LYS A 160 6.38 1.77 19.48
CA LYS A 160 5.79 0.44 19.80
C LYS A 160 4.29 0.29 19.43
N LYS A 161 3.52 1.39 19.41
CA LYS A 161 2.10 1.42 19.04
C LYS A 161 1.81 1.39 17.52
N ALA A 162 2.82 1.29 16.66
CA ALA A 162 2.67 1.37 15.20
C ALA A 162 3.06 0.07 14.46
N ALA A 163 3.16 -1.07 15.15
CA ALA A 163 3.59 -2.35 14.55
C ALA A 163 2.79 -2.74 13.30
N LEU A 164 1.45 -2.60 13.33
CA LEU A 164 0.61 -2.90 12.18
C LEU A 164 0.90 -1.98 10.98
N LEU A 165 1.15 -0.70 11.23
CA LEU A 165 1.45 0.27 10.17
C LEU A 165 2.81 -0.03 9.54
N SER A 166 3.82 -0.32 10.37
CA SER A 166 5.12 -0.76 9.88
C SER A 166 5.00 -2.05 9.06
N ALA A 167 4.23 -3.05 9.52
CA ALA A 167 3.97 -4.27 8.75
C ALA A 167 3.27 -3.99 7.40
N ALA A 168 2.30 -3.06 7.38
CA ALA A 168 1.62 -2.67 6.15
C ALA A 168 2.55 -1.96 5.15
N ILE A 169 3.41 -1.06 5.63
CA ILE A 169 4.45 -0.40 4.83
C ILE A 169 5.46 -1.42 4.29
N LEU A 170 5.87 -2.39 5.12
CA LEU A 170 6.76 -3.48 4.69
C LEU A 170 6.11 -4.38 3.64
N CYS A 171 4.80 -4.64 3.73
CA CYS A 171 4.05 -5.37 2.71
C CYS A 171 4.06 -4.63 1.36
N PHE A 172 3.88 -3.30 1.40
CA PHE A 172 4.03 -2.45 0.22
C PHE A 172 5.46 -2.50 -0.35
N LEU A 173 6.49 -2.31 0.47
CA LEU A 173 7.88 -2.35 0.03
C LEU A 173 8.25 -3.70 -0.58
N ARG A 174 7.85 -4.81 0.06
CA ARG A 174 8.02 -6.16 -0.47
C ARG A 174 7.40 -6.29 -1.85
N THR A 175 6.20 -5.76 -2.04
CA THR A 175 5.50 -5.80 -3.33
C THR A 175 6.25 -4.97 -4.38
N ALA A 176 6.67 -3.76 -4.03
CA ALA A 176 7.40 -2.87 -4.92
C ALA A 176 8.77 -3.45 -5.33
N LEU A 177 9.50 -4.06 -4.38
CA LEU A 177 10.77 -4.74 -4.62
C LEU A 177 10.62 -5.93 -5.57
N ARG A 178 9.60 -6.79 -5.35
CA ARG A 178 9.29 -7.91 -6.25
C ARG A 178 8.95 -7.48 -7.66
N GLN A 179 8.41 -6.28 -7.81
CA GLN A 179 8.08 -5.67 -9.10
C GLN A 179 9.23 -4.86 -9.68
N SER A 180 10.40 -4.85 -9.02
CA SER A 180 11.53 -3.98 -9.38
C SER A 180 11.11 -2.52 -9.57
N PHE A 181 10.14 -2.06 -8.78
CA PHE A 181 9.51 -0.73 -8.88
C PHE A 181 8.95 -0.37 -10.26
N SER A 182 8.59 -1.38 -11.06
CA SER A 182 8.06 -1.24 -12.42
C SER A 182 6.53 -1.33 -12.43
N SER A 183 5.88 -0.66 -11.48
CA SER A 183 4.42 -0.62 -11.37
C SER A 183 3.86 0.55 -12.17
N ALA A 184 2.80 0.34 -12.95
CA ALA A 184 2.09 1.43 -13.61
C ALA A 184 1.20 2.21 -12.62
N LEU A 185 0.91 1.62 -11.46
CA LEU A 185 0.10 2.25 -10.42
C LEU A 185 0.94 3.13 -9.51
N VAL A 186 2.16 2.73 -9.18
CA VAL A 186 2.96 3.40 -8.14
C VAL A 186 4.28 3.86 -8.71
N ALA A 187 4.51 5.17 -8.68
CA ALA A 187 5.78 5.78 -9.04
C ALA A 187 6.51 6.26 -7.79
N LEU A 188 7.80 5.94 -7.69
CA LEU A 188 8.66 6.50 -6.68
C LEU A 188 9.13 7.89 -7.09
N VAL A 189 8.88 8.87 -6.23
CA VAL A 189 9.32 10.25 -6.44
C VAL A 189 10.52 10.53 -5.53
N PRO A 190 11.59 11.16 -6.04
CA PRO A 190 12.70 11.61 -5.20
C PRO A 190 12.21 12.66 -4.20
N SER A 191 12.65 12.57 -2.94
CA SER A 191 12.30 13.58 -1.94
C SER A 191 13.14 14.85 -2.16
N GLY A 192 12.47 15.98 -2.38
CA GLY A 192 13.09 17.30 -2.58
C GLY A 192 13.56 17.60 -4.01
N ALA A 193 13.62 18.89 -4.34
CA ALA A 193 13.98 19.46 -5.65
C ALA A 193 15.49 19.31 -6.00
N GLN A 194 16.08 18.16 -5.72
CA GLN A 194 17.48 17.90 -6.04
C GLN A 194 17.56 17.00 -7.28
N PRO A 195 18.11 17.50 -8.41
CA PRO A 195 18.36 16.69 -9.58
C PRO A 195 19.24 15.50 -9.19
N LEU A 196 18.89 14.32 -9.70
CA LEU A 196 19.67 13.11 -9.54
C LEU A 196 21.12 13.39 -10.00
N PRO A 197 22.15 13.30 -9.14
CA PRO A 197 23.52 13.40 -9.60
C PRO A 197 23.76 12.28 -10.60
N ALA A 198 24.04 12.64 -11.85
CA ALA A 198 24.28 11.72 -12.95
C ALA A 198 25.64 11.02 -12.78
N THR A 199 25.83 10.23 -11.73
CA THR A 199 27.09 9.49 -11.54
C THR A 199 26.94 8.30 -10.57
N LYS A 200 27.26 7.11 -11.10
CA LYS A 200 27.60 5.82 -10.45
C LYS A 200 26.49 4.90 -9.90
N ASP A 201 25.34 5.39 -9.46
CA ASP A 201 24.31 4.52 -8.83
C ASP A 201 23.12 4.17 -9.77
N THR A 202 23.33 4.05 -11.08
CA THR A 202 22.25 3.68 -12.02
C THR A 202 21.86 2.20 -11.95
N VAL A 203 22.74 1.33 -11.44
CA VAL A 203 22.54 -0.12 -11.40
C VAL A 203 21.35 -0.51 -10.52
N LEU A 204 21.16 0.20 -9.41
CA LEU A 204 20.10 -0.08 -8.42
C LEU A 204 18.85 0.79 -8.60
N ALA A 205 18.81 1.62 -9.65
CA ALA A 205 17.69 2.48 -9.94
C ALA A 205 16.37 1.68 -9.98
N PRO A 206 15.30 2.18 -9.33
CA PRO A 206 15.16 3.54 -8.80
C PRO A 206 15.69 3.77 -7.37
N LEU A 207 16.21 2.75 -6.68
CA LEU A 207 16.79 2.90 -5.34
C LEU A 207 18.23 3.40 -5.38
N ARG A 208 18.61 4.18 -4.37
CA ARG A 208 20.01 4.57 -4.11
C ARG A 208 20.66 3.63 -3.10
N MET A 209 21.99 3.46 -3.14
CA MET A 209 22.71 2.66 -2.15
C MET A 209 22.48 3.13 -0.70
N SER A 210 22.34 4.45 -0.50
CA SER A 210 22.00 5.03 0.81
C SER A 210 20.61 4.62 1.32
N GLN A 211 19.64 4.50 0.41
CA GLN A 211 18.28 4.07 0.72
C GLN A 211 18.23 2.57 1.03
N VAL A 212 18.97 1.75 0.29
CA VAL A 212 19.13 0.31 0.59
C VAL A 212 19.73 0.13 1.99
N ARG A 213 20.81 0.85 2.32
CA ARG A 213 21.41 0.80 3.67
C ARG A 213 20.43 1.23 4.75
N SER A 214 19.70 2.32 4.53
CA SER A 214 18.70 2.82 5.48
C SER A 214 17.58 1.80 5.69
N LEU A 215 17.13 1.13 4.63
CA LEU A 215 16.12 0.07 4.69
C LEU A 215 16.63 -1.12 5.51
N VAL A 216 17.85 -1.60 5.26
CA VAL A 216 18.44 -2.72 6.01
C VAL A 216 18.54 -2.39 7.50
N ILE A 217 19.00 -1.19 7.86
CA ILE A 217 19.07 -0.75 9.27
C ILE A 217 17.65 -0.68 9.88
N GLY A 218 16.68 -0.12 9.16
CA GLY A 218 15.28 -0.07 9.62
C GLY A 218 14.68 -1.46 9.86
N LEU A 219 14.91 -2.41 8.95
CA LEU A 219 14.48 -3.80 9.06
C LEU A 219 15.14 -4.50 10.26
N GLN A 220 16.45 -4.31 10.46
CA GLN A 220 17.16 -4.84 11.63
C GLN A 220 16.59 -4.28 12.94
N ASN A 221 16.35 -2.97 13.00
CA ASN A 221 15.76 -2.32 14.18
C ASN A 221 14.35 -2.84 14.48
N LEU A 222 13.55 -3.13 13.46
CA LEU A 222 12.22 -3.72 13.61
C LEU A 222 12.29 -5.17 14.12
N LEU A 223 13.23 -5.98 13.60
CA LEU A 223 13.43 -7.37 14.06
C LEU A 223 13.81 -7.45 15.54
N VAL A 224 14.60 -6.48 16.04
CA VAL A 224 14.98 -6.41 17.46
C VAL A 224 13.76 -6.21 18.38
N GLN A 225 12.63 -5.71 17.88
CA GLN A 225 11.42 -5.52 18.68
C GLN A 225 10.70 -6.83 19.06
N LYS A 226 11.06 -7.96 18.41
CA LYS A 226 10.52 -9.30 18.69
C LYS A 226 8.99 -9.43 18.58
N ASP A 227 8.34 -8.54 17.83
CA ASP A 227 6.93 -8.68 17.49
C ASP A 227 6.77 -9.71 16.36
N PRO A 228 5.93 -10.75 16.51
CA PRO A 228 5.81 -11.81 15.50
C PRO A 228 5.36 -11.33 14.12
N LEU A 229 4.39 -10.41 14.07
CA LEU A 229 3.87 -9.85 12.82
C LEU A 229 4.94 -9.05 12.09
N LEU A 230 5.64 -8.17 12.82
CA LEU A 230 6.76 -7.41 12.28
C LEU A 230 7.90 -8.31 11.83
N SER A 231 8.20 -9.36 12.59
CA SER A 231 9.27 -10.29 12.25
C SER A 231 9.01 -10.97 10.91
N GLN A 232 7.78 -11.48 10.71
CA GLN A 232 7.39 -12.09 9.44
C GLN A 232 7.42 -11.08 8.28
N ALA A 233 6.90 -9.87 8.49
CA ALA A 233 6.91 -8.82 7.47
C ALA A 233 8.33 -8.36 7.12
N CYS A 234 9.22 -8.26 8.10
CA CYS A 234 10.63 -7.89 7.92
C CYS A 234 11.40 -8.95 7.15
N VAL A 235 11.27 -10.23 7.54
CA VAL A 235 11.91 -11.34 6.82
C VAL A 235 11.43 -11.36 5.37
N GLY A 236 10.12 -11.27 5.14
CA GLY A 236 9.58 -11.25 3.77
C GLY A 236 10.05 -10.06 2.93
N CYS A 237 10.33 -8.91 3.56
CA CYS A 237 10.88 -7.73 2.90
C CYS A 237 12.39 -7.87 2.65
N LEU A 238 13.15 -8.48 3.57
CA LEU A 238 14.57 -8.79 3.39
C LEU A 238 14.79 -9.77 2.24
N GLU A 239 14.00 -10.83 2.16
CA GLU A 239 14.01 -11.79 1.04
C GLU A 239 13.82 -11.06 -0.30
N ALA A 240 12.77 -10.23 -0.41
CA ALA A 240 12.50 -9.48 -1.63
C ALA A 240 13.58 -8.45 -1.97
N LEU A 241 14.25 -7.89 -0.94
CA LEU A 241 15.37 -6.98 -1.14
C LEU A 241 16.60 -7.72 -1.68
N LEU A 242 16.90 -8.91 -1.13
CA LEU A 242 17.98 -9.76 -1.63
C LEU A 242 17.73 -10.15 -3.08
N ASP A 243 16.54 -10.68 -3.40
CA ASP A 243 16.15 -11.04 -4.77
C ASP A 243 16.31 -9.85 -5.74
N TYR A 244 15.91 -8.64 -5.31
CA TYR A 244 16.05 -7.42 -6.10
C TYR A 244 17.53 -7.03 -6.34
N LEU A 245 18.36 -7.10 -5.30
CA LEU A 245 19.79 -6.79 -5.41
C LEU A 245 20.52 -7.81 -6.29
N ASP A 246 20.22 -9.09 -6.13
CA ASP A 246 20.82 -10.17 -6.93
C ASP A 246 20.47 -10.03 -8.41
N ALA A 247 19.20 -9.71 -8.73
CA ALA A 247 18.75 -9.48 -10.11
C ALA A 247 19.40 -8.25 -10.76
N ARG A 248 19.73 -7.21 -9.98
CA ARG A 248 20.30 -5.94 -10.47
C ARG A 248 21.83 -5.91 -10.44
N SER A 249 22.46 -6.72 -9.61
CA SER A 249 23.92 -6.75 -9.43
C SER A 249 24.45 -8.18 -9.34
N PRO A 250 24.36 -8.97 -10.44
CA PRO A 250 24.83 -10.36 -10.47
C PRO A 250 26.33 -10.51 -10.16
N ASP A 251 27.12 -9.43 -10.29
CA ASP A 251 28.56 -9.41 -10.02
C ASP A 251 28.93 -9.34 -8.53
N ILE A 252 27.99 -9.02 -7.62
CA ILE A 252 28.27 -9.05 -6.17
C ILE A 252 28.47 -10.50 -5.68
N GLY A 253 27.85 -11.48 -6.35
CA GLY A 253 28.05 -12.90 -6.07
C GLY A 253 29.24 -13.57 -6.78
N ARG A 254 29.86 -12.91 -7.77
CA ARG A 254 30.90 -13.53 -8.61
C ARG A 254 32.31 -12.95 -8.44
N ASN A 255 32.45 -11.78 -7.81
CA ASN A 255 33.75 -11.14 -7.54
C ASN A 255 34.19 -11.18 -6.07
N SER A 256 33.82 -12.21 -5.31
CA SER A 256 34.47 -12.51 -4.02
C SER A 256 34.81 -14.00 -3.84
N PRO A 257 35.87 -14.50 -4.50
CA PRO A 257 36.55 -15.71 -4.05
C PRO A 257 37.82 -15.42 -3.21
N HIS A 258 38.07 -14.20 -2.71
CA HIS A 258 39.36 -13.89 -2.07
C HIS A 258 39.38 -13.04 -0.78
N TYR A 259 38.26 -12.88 -0.08
CA TYR A 259 38.28 -12.32 1.29
C TYR A 259 37.50 -13.20 2.28
N LEU A 260 37.87 -14.47 2.35
CA LEU A 260 37.74 -15.29 3.56
C LEU A 260 39.11 -15.89 3.86
N MET A 261 40.01 -15.04 4.35
CA MET A 261 41.15 -15.49 5.13
C MET A 261 41.27 -14.55 6.32
N PHE A 262 40.73 -14.99 7.46
CA PHE A 262 41.00 -14.40 8.76
C PHE A 262 42.50 -14.58 9.09
N PRO A 263 43.15 -13.58 9.67
CA PRO A 263 44.00 -13.77 10.83
C PRO A 263 43.23 -13.56 12.13
#